data_AF-A0A2G9GL58-F1
#
_entry.id   AF-A0A2G9GL58-F1
#
_cell.length_a   1.000
_cell.length_b   1.000
_cell.length_c   1.000
_cell.angle_alpha   90.00
_cell.angle_beta   90.00
_cell.angle_gamma   90.00
#
_symmetry.space_group_name_H-M   'P 1'
#
loop_
_entity.id
_entity.type
_entity.pdbx_description
1 polymer ?
#
loop_
_entity_poly.entity_id
_entity_poly.type
_entity_poly.pdbx_seq_one_letter_code
_entity_poly.pdbx_strand_id
1 'polypeptide(L)'
;MGKLSMPIKCLMAVCLWAAFAEAEEYMKYRDPKQPLNMRIKDLMRRMTLEEKIGQMTQIERVLASPTIIKKYFIGSVISGAGSGPAPKASAEDWVKMVNEYQKGALSTRLGIPIIYGIDAIHGHSNVYKATVFPHNIGLGVTRDPSLVKRIGAATALEVRATGIPFNFAPSISVCRDPRWGRCYESFSEDPNIVRAMTEMIPGLQGDIPFHARKGVPFVANVNTKVAACAKHFVGDGGTVKGIDANDTIINFHGLLSIHMPPFLDSIIKGVATVMVAYSSLNGKKMHANRDMVTGFLKNKLKFKGFVVSDWKGIDRITDPPRSNYSYSVEAGVLSGIDMVMLPENFTEFIDDLTFQVKNNIIPMSRIDDAVRRILRVKFVMGLFETPMADLSLVNQLGSQVIIHLITFSINPSTFLFGIITSTPLKFGLITKYRSRIWKTAITPIDSKLFENLLIIFQPIYYISGDIIIMYAWVLHAQSPQKNDYSGEAGEQRPITMGSYGNFPDCRGISIIRPNLGRY
;
A
#
# COMPACT_ATOMS: atom_id res chain seq x y z
N MET A 1 -49.22 -58.00 1.76
CA MET A 1 -48.50 -56.78 1.33
C MET A 1 -49.52 -55.68 1.09
N GLY A 2 -49.67 -54.73 2.02
CA GLY A 2 -50.71 -53.69 1.94
C GLY A 2 -50.45 -52.69 0.82
N LYS A 3 -51.38 -52.54 -0.13
CA LYS A 3 -51.32 -51.52 -1.17
C LYS A 3 -51.62 -50.16 -0.54
N LEU A 4 -50.61 -49.30 -0.41
CA LEU A 4 -50.83 -47.89 -0.08
C LEU A 4 -51.78 -47.26 -1.10
N SER A 5 -52.82 -46.58 -0.62
CA SER A 5 -53.80 -45.91 -1.47
C SER A 5 -53.16 -44.76 -2.27
N MET A 6 -53.66 -44.54 -3.49
CA MET A 6 -53.19 -43.49 -4.41
C MET A 6 -53.02 -42.10 -3.75
N PRO A 7 -53.94 -41.61 -2.89
CA PRO A 7 -53.78 -40.30 -2.25
C PRO A 7 -52.59 -40.24 -1.29
N ILE A 8 -52.23 -41.34 -0.61
CA ILE A 8 -51.06 -41.38 0.30
C ILE A 8 -49.76 -41.33 -0.50
N LYS A 9 -49.72 -41.95 -1.69
CA LYS A 9 -48.57 -41.86 -2.60
C LYS A 9 -48.39 -40.44 -3.16
N CYS A 10 -49.48 -39.77 -3.52
CA CYS A 10 -49.42 -38.37 -3.96
C CYS A 10 -49.02 -37.43 -2.82
N LEU A 11 -49.52 -37.64 -1.60
CA LEU A 11 -49.14 -36.84 -0.43
C LEU A 11 -47.65 -37.02 -0.09
N MET A 12 -47.13 -38.25 -0.11
CA MET A 12 -45.70 -38.51 0.09
C MET A 12 -44.83 -37.92 -1.04
N ALA A 13 -45.29 -37.98 -2.30
CA ALA A 13 -44.59 -37.36 -3.43
C ALA A 13 -44.54 -35.84 -3.31
N VAL A 14 -45.64 -35.20 -2.88
CA VAL A 14 -45.72 -33.75 -2.63
C VAL A 14 -44.87 -33.35 -1.42
N CYS A 15 -44.88 -34.13 -0.33
CA CYS A 15 -44.00 -33.89 0.83
C CYS A 15 -42.51 -34.09 0.50
N LEU A 16 -42.17 -35.06 -0.35
CA LEU A 16 -40.80 -35.23 -0.87
C LEU A 16 -40.41 -34.05 -1.77
N TRP A 17 -41.30 -33.57 -2.63
CA TRP A 17 -41.04 -32.40 -3.48
C TRP A 17 -40.91 -31.10 -2.67
N ALA A 18 -41.74 -30.92 -1.64
CA ALA A 18 -41.64 -29.80 -0.70
C ALA A 18 -40.33 -29.84 0.12
N ALA A 19 -39.90 -31.03 0.54
CA ALA A 19 -38.61 -31.22 1.22
C ALA A 19 -37.39 -30.93 0.32
N PHE A 20 -37.52 -31.09 -1.01
CA PHE A 20 -36.51 -30.66 -1.97
C PHE A 20 -36.59 -29.16 -2.32
N ALA A 21 -37.75 -28.51 -2.14
CA ALA A 21 -37.96 -27.10 -2.45
C ALA A 21 -37.51 -26.15 -1.32
N GLU A 22 -37.44 -26.62 -0.07
CA GLU A 22 -37.12 -25.79 1.11
C GLU A 22 -35.69 -25.97 1.66
N ALA A 23 -34.88 -26.86 1.08
CA ALA A 23 -33.46 -26.90 1.40
C ALA A 23 -32.72 -25.81 0.59
N GLU A 24 -32.56 -24.62 1.16
CA GLU A 24 -31.57 -23.66 0.69
C GLU A 24 -30.25 -24.42 0.54
N GLU A 25 -29.79 -24.63 -0.71
CA GLU A 25 -28.70 -25.57 -1.02
C GLU A 25 -27.49 -25.24 -0.12
N TYR A 26 -27.14 -26.12 0.81
CA TYR A 26 -26.10 -25.87 1.80
C TYR A 26 -24.81 -25.35 1.14
N MET A 27 -24.56 -24.05 1.33
CA MET A 27 -23.49 -23.32 0.67
C MET A 27 -22.18 -23.50 1.43
N LYS A 28 -21.39 -24.51 1.07
CA LYS A 28 -20.11 -24.85 1.73
C LYS A 28 -19.18 -23.65 1.89
N TYR A 29 -19.20 -22.69 0.96
CA TYR A 29 -18.35 -21.50 1.07
C TYR A 29 -18.70 -20.58 2.26
N ARG A 30 -19.94 -20.63 2.76
CA ARG A 30 -20.38 -19.86 3.94
C ARG A 30 -20.01 -20.52 5.26
N ASP A 31 -19.73 -21.81 5.27
CA ASP A 31 -19.38 -22.53 6.50
C ASP A 31 -17.89 -22.38 6.83
N PRO A 32 -17.53 -21.66 7.92
CA PRO A 32 -16.13 -21.45 8.30
C PRO A 32 -15.42 -22.72 8.76
N LYS A 33 -16.16 -23.81 9.06
CA LYS A 33 -15.58 -25.11 9.44
C LYS A 33 -15.07 -25.90 8.24
N GLN A 34 -15.47 -25.52 7.02
CA GLN A 34 -15.02 -26.20 5.81
C GLN A 34 -13.58 -25.81 5.44
N PRO A 35 -12.75 -26.76 4.99
CA PRO A 35 -11.42 -26.47 4.45
C PRO A 35 -11.44 -25.35 3.39
N LEU A 36 -10.49 -24.41 3.50
CA LEU A 36 -10.35 -23.24 2.64
C LEU A 36 -10.52 -23.55 1.14
N ASN A 37 -9.82 -24.58 0.64
CA ASN A 37 -9.87 -24.93 -0.79
C ASN A 37 -11.26 -25.43 -1.22
N MET A 38 -12.04 -26.04 -0.31
CA MET A 38 -13.40 -26.44 -0.61
C MET A 38 -14.34 -25.24 -0.64
N ARG A 39 -14.17 -24.27 0.27
CA ARG A 39 -14.93 -23.02 0.25
C ARG A 39 -14.71 -22.25 -1.05
N ILE A 40 -13.44 -22.10 -1.46
CA ILE A 40 -13.09 -21.44 -2.72
C ILE A 40 -13.68 -22.20 -3.92
N LYS A 41 -13.55 -23.53 -3.96
CA LYS A 41 -14.06 -24.35 -5.07
C LYS A 41 -15.58 -24.25 -5.18
N ASP A 42 -16.29 -24.31 -4.05
CA ASP A 42 -17.74 -24.20 -4.02
C ASP A 42 -18.21 -22.82 -4.49
N LEU A 43 -17.60 -21.74 -3.98
CA LEU A 43 -17.93 -20.38 -4.41
C LEU A 43 -17.67 -20.17 -5.90
N MET A 44 -16.47 -20.53 -6.38
CA MET A 44 -16.07 -20.39 -7.79
C MET A 44 -17.04 -21.08 -8.78
N ARG A 45 -17.58 -22.24 -8.40
CA ARG A 45 -18.55 -22.98 -9.22
C ARG A 45 -19.91 -22.27 -9.31
N ARG A 46 -20.25 -21.47 -8.31
CA ARG A 46 -21.50 -20.71 -8.25
C ARG A 46 -21.41 -19.36 -8.95
N MET A 47 -20.20 -18.89 -9.29
CA MET A 47 -19.98 -17.56 -9.86
C MET A 47 -20.21 -17.50 -11.37
N THR A 48 -20.89 -16.45 -11.82
CA THR A 48 -20.97 -16.09 -13.25
C THR A 48 -19.66 -15.44 -13.73
N LEU A 49 -19.54 -15.19 -15.04
CA LEU A 49 -18.40 -14.46 -15.58
C LEU A 49 -18.33 -13.03 -15.04
N GLU A 50 -19.48 -12.36 -14.96
CA GLU A 50 -19.61 -10.99 -14.46
C GLU A 50 -19.19 -10.89 -12.99
N GLU A 51 -19.60 -11.85 -12.15
CA GLU A 51 -19.17 -11.91 -10.75
C GLU A 51 -17.66 -12.15 -10.64
N LYS A 52 -17.08 -12.95 -11.54
CA LYS A 52 -15.63 -13.19 -11.58
C LYS A 52 -14.85 -11.95 -12.01
N ILE A 53 -15.28 -11.26 -13.07
CA ILE A 53 -14.67 -10.01 -13.53
C ILE A 53 -14.82 -8.91 -12.47
N GLY A 54 -15.97 -8.84 -11.81
CA GLY A 54 -16.19 -7.95 -10.67
C GLY A 54 -15.14 -8.15 -9.58
N GLN A 55 -14.80 -9.41 -9.23
CA GLN A 55 -13.73 -9.69 -8.26
C GLN A 55 -12.34 -9.18 -8.69
N MET A 56 -12.06 -9.13 -9.98
CA MET A 56 -10.80 -8.60 -10.54
C MET A 56 -10.77 -7.07 -10.62
N THR A 57 -11.87 -6.40 -10.29
CA THR A 57 -12.04 -4.95 -10.42
C THR A 57 -11.86 -4.27 -9.07
N GLN A 58 -10.85 -3.39 -8.96
CA GLN A 58 -10.68 -2.48 -7.82
C GLN A 58 -10.97 -1.05 -8.27
N ILE A 59 -11.93 -0.39 -7.62
CA ILE A 59 -12.32 0.99 -7.96
C ILE A 59 -11.97 1.99 -6.88
N GLU A 60 -11.74 3.24 -7.25
CA GLU A 60 -11.59 4.33 -6.27
C GLU A 60 -12.92 4.65 -5.59
N ARG A 61 -12.87 5.03 -4.31
CA ARG A 61 -14.06 5.33 -3.50
C ARG A 61 -14.97 6.42 -4.06
N VAL A 62 -14.46 7.37 -4.86
CA VAL A 62 -15.22 8.42 -5.55
C VAL A 62 -16.24 7.84 -6.51
N LEU A 63 -15.96 6.65 -7.07
CA LEU A 63 -16.83 5.93 -8.00
C LEU A 63 -17.72 4.91 -7.27
N ALA A 64 -17.40 4.61 -6.01
CA ALA A 64 -18.06 3.57 -5.25
C ALA A 64 -19.36 4.08 -4.62
N SER A 65 -20.39 3.26 -4.74
CA SER A 65 -21.62 3.35 -3.96
C SER A 65 -22.15 1.94 -3.72
N PRO A 66 -23.03 1.71 -2.72
CA PRO A 66 -23.62 0.40 -2.50
C PRO A 66 -24.29 -0.16 -3.78
N THR A 67 -24.93 0.71 -4.56
CA THR A 67 -25.56 0.37 -5.85
C THR A 67 -24.54 -0.05 -6.91
N ILE A 68 -23.45 0.71 -7.07
CA ILE A 68 -22.39 0.38 -8.04
C ILE A 68 -21.70 -0.93 -7.67
N ILE A 69 -21.36 -1.11 -6.40
CA ILE A 69 -20.72 -2.33 -5.91
C ILE A 69 -21.62 -3.54 -6.15
N LYS A 70 -22.91 -3.43 -5.85
CA LYS A 70 -23.88 -4.50 -6.09
C LYS A 70 -24.04 -4.81 -7.57
N LYS A 71 -24.20 -3.78 -8.41
CA LYS A 71 -24.49 -3.92 -9.85
C LYS A 71 -23.35 -4.60 -10.60
N TYR A 72 -22.10 -4.25 -10.28
CA TYR A 72 -20.91 -4.73 -10.99
C TYR A 72 -20.11 -5.78 -10.21
N PHE A 73 -20.65 -6.28 -9.09
CA PHE A 73 -20.02 -7.29 -8.23
C PHE A 73 -18.57 -6.95 -7.83
N ILE A 74 -18.33 -5.67 -7.58
CA ILE A 74 -16.99 -5.10 -7.38
C ILE A 74 -16.23 -5.87 -6.30
N GLY A 75 -14.98 -6.22 -6.60
CA GLY A 75 -14.12 -7.04 -5.75
C GLY A 75 -13.38 -6.24 -4.68
N SER A 76 -13.05 -5.00 -4.98
CA SER A 76 -12.26 -4.16 -4.09
C SER A 76 -12.55 -2.67 -4.30
N VAL A 77 -12.36 -1.90 -3.23
CA VAL A 77 -12.38 -0.44 -3.26
C VAL A 77 -11.05 0.07 -2.71
N ILE A 78 -10.58 1.22 -3.20
CA ILE A 78 -9.38 1.90 -2.70
C ILE A 78 -9.66 3.37 -2.39
N SER A 79 -9.02 3.89 -1.35
CA SER A 79 -8.78 5.32 -1.19
C SER A 79 -7.42 5.67 -1.76
N GLY A 80 -7.39 6.52 -2.80
CA GLY A 80 -6.15 7.17 -3.23
C GLY A 80 -5.63 8.16 -2.18
N ALA A 81 -4.41 8.69 -2.39
CA ALA A 81 -3.83 9.69 -1.50
C ALA A 81 -4.78 10.90 -1.33
N GLY A 82 -5.09 11.26 -0.09
CA GLY A 82 -6.02 12.34 0.25
C GLY A 82 -7.52 12.03 0.02
N SER A 83 -7.88 10.84 -0.45
CA SER A 83 -9.27 10.45 -0.72
C SER A 83 -9.96 9.91 0.52
N GLY A 84 -10.36 10.81 1.41
CA GLY A 84 -11.14 10.51 2.62
C GLY A 84 -12.65 10.74 2.45
N PRO A 85 -13.49 10.30 3.41
CA PRO A 85 -14.93 10.53 3.36
C PRO A 85 -15.30 12.02 3.54
N ALA A 86 -14.50 12.77 4.28
CA ALA A 86 -14.62 14.22 4.49
C ALA A 86 -13.28 14.82 4.96
N PRO A 87 -13.07 16.15 4.84
CA PRO A 87 -11.94 16.82 5.46
C PRO A 87 -11.90 16.54 6.97
N LYS A 88 -10.74 16.14 7.50
CA LYS A 88 -10.54 15.83 8.93
C LYS A 88 -11.52 14.77 9.49
N ALA A 89 -11.99 13.85 8.65
CA ALA A 89 -12.88 12.77 9.06
C ALA A 89 -12.34 11.96 10.25
N SER A 90 -13.26 11.60 11.15
CA SER A 90 -12.99 10.73 12.30
C SER A 90 -12.82 9.27 11.89
N ALA A 91 -12.31 8.42 12.77
CA ALA A 91 -12.22 6.97 12.53
C ALA A 91 -13.61 6.36 12.29
N GLU A 92 -14.62 6.85 13.01
CA GLU A 92 -16.03 6.48 12.89
C GLU A 92 -16.60 6.81 11.50
N ASP A 93 -16.26 7.98 10.93
CA ASP A 93 -16.67 8.36 9.58
C ASP A 93 -16.11 7.41 8.53
N TRP A 94 -14.85 7.00 8.69
CA TRP A 94 -14.22 6.00 7.84
C TRP A 94 -14.91 4.63 7.98
N VAL A 95 -15.12 4.14 9.21
CA VAL A 95 -15.82 2.88 9.48
C VAL A 95 -17.21 2.89 8.84
N LYS A 96 -17.96 3.99 9.00
CA LYS A 96 -19.27 4.17 8.38
C LYS A 96 -19.19 4.05 6.86
N MET A 97 -18.27 4.76 6.21
CA MET A 97 -18.09 4.70 4.75
C MET A 97 -17.75 3.29 4.27
N VAL A 98 -16.78 2.63 4.90
CA VAL A 98 -16.37 1.26 4.53
C VAL A 98 -17.53 0.28 4.70
N ASN A 99 -18.28 0.38 5.80
CA ASN A 99 -19.43 -0.46 6.06
C ASN A 99 -20.58 -0.24 5.06
N GLU A 100 -20.83 0.99 4.61
CA GLU A 100 -21.83 1.25 3.56
C GLU A 100 -21.47 0.54 2.25
N TYR A 101 -20.20 0.61 1.84
CA TYR A 101 -19.74 -0.13 0.67
C TYR A 101 -19.87 -1.64 0.84
N GLN A 102 -19.55 -2.15 2.03
CA GLN A 102 -19.68 -3.57 2.32
C GLN A 102 -21.13 -4.06 2.27
N LYS A 103 -22.10 -3.28 2.76
CA LYS A 103 -23.54 -3.58 2.62
C LYS A 103 -23.94 -3.79 1.15
N GLY A 104 -23.41 -2.98 0.25
CA GLY A 104 -23.59 -3.15 -1.19
C GLY A 104 -23.14 -4.54 -1.67
N ALA A 105 -21.91 -4.92 -1.31
CA ALA A 105 -21.31 -6.21 -1.67
C ALA A 105 -22.07 -7.40 -1.07
N LEU A 106 -22.44 -7.32 0.21
CA LEU A 106 -23.17 -8.37 0.93
C LEU A 106 -24.61 -8.56 0.42
N SER A 107 -25.20 -7.52 -0.20
CA SER A 107 -26.54 -7.61 -0.81
C SER A 107 -26.58 -8.24 -2.21
N THR A 108 -25.42 -8.63 -2.74
CA THR A 108 -25.33 -9.41 -3.98
C THR A 108 -25.79 -10.86 -3.76
N ARG A 109 -26.12 -11.57 -4.84
CA ARG A 109 -26.59 -12.96 -4.79
C ARG A 109 -25.66 -13.90 -4.00
N LEU A 110 -24.35 -13.73 -4.13
CA LEU A 110 -23.34 -14.55 -3.44
C LEU A 110 -22.77 -13.89 -2.17
N GLY A 111 -23.12 -12.63 -1.89
CA GLY A 111 -22.67 -11.91 -0.70
C GLY A 111 -21.14 -11.89 -0.52
N ILE A 112 -20.37 -11.79 -1.60
CA ILE A 112 -18.90 -11.79 -1.54
C ILE A 112 -18.44 -10.42 -1.04
N PRO A 113 -17.76 -10.33 0.12
CA PRO A 113 -17.32 -9.05 0.67
C PRO A 113 -16.27 -8.37 -0.22
N ILE A 114 -16.29 -7.04 -0.30
CA ILE A 114 -15.19 -6.27 -0.88
C ILE A 114 -13.98 -6.28 0.06
N ILE A 115 -12.77 -6.21 -0.50
CA ILE A 115 -11.56 -5.87 0.26
C ILE A 115 -11.25 -4.39 0.02
N TYR A 116 -11.14 -3.58 1.09
CA TYR A 116 -10.86 -2.15 0.97
C TYR A 116 -9.35 -1.88 1.19
N GLY A 117 -8.70 -1.22 0.23
CA GLY A 117 -7.27 -0.90 0.25
C GLY A 117 -6.97 0.57 0.56
N ILE A 118 -5.83 0.83 1.18
CA ILE A 118 -5.27 2.19 1.34
C ILE A 118 -3.74 2.17 1.41
N ASP A 119 -3.11 3.27 1.02
CA ASP A 119 -1.70 3.52 1.27
C ASP A 119 -1.49 4.02 2.71
N ALA A 120 -1.11 3.12 3.62
CA ALA A 120 -0.62 3.43 4.97
C ALA A 120 0.86 3.05 5.06
N ILE A 121 1.70 3.78 4.31
CA ILE A 121 3.11 3.43 4.02
C ILE A 121 4.11 3.88 5.10
N HIS A 122 3.68 4.69 6.06
CA HIS A 122 4.48 5.17 7.19
C HIS A 122 3.57 5.52 8.37
N GLY A 123 2.71 4.57 8.73
CA GLY A 123 1.50 4.82 9.53
C GLY A 123 0.30 5.11 8.63
N HIS A 124 -0.87 5.32 9.24
CA HIS A 124 -2.14 5.53 8.51
C HIS A 124 -2.29 6.98 8.02
N SER A 125 -1.26 7.48 7.33
CA SER A 125 -1.00 8.91 7.11
C SER A 125 -2.04 9.65 6.25
N ASN A 126 -2.91 8.93 5.55
CA ASN A 126 -4.07 9.52 4.86
C ASN A 126 -5.19 9.96 5.82
N VAL A 127 -5.14 9.55 7.09
CA VAL A 127 -6.21 9.79 8.06
C VAL A 127 -5.79 10.85 9.07
N TYR A 128 -6.70 11.79 9.30
CA TYR A 128 -6.48 12.87 10.25
C TYR A 128 -6.26 12.31 11.67
N LYS A 129 -5.23 12.83 12.37
CA LYS A 129 -4.76 12.38 13.69
C LYS A 129 -4.14 10.98 13.74
N ALA A 130 -3.99 10.28 12.61
CA ALA A 130 -3.20 9.06 12.58
C ALA A 130 -1.74 9.33 12.96
N THR A 131 -1.09 8.30 13.51
CA THR A 131 0.34 8.34 13.75
C THR A 131 1.10 8.32 12.43
N VAL A 132 2.09 9.22 12.30
CA VAL A 132 3.00 9.28 11.16
C VAL A 132 4.40 8.89 11.62
N PHE A 133 4.90 7.77 11.12
CA PHE A 133 6.25 7.27 11.39
C PHE A 133 7.26 7.86 10.39
N PRO A 134 8.57 7.80 10.70
CA PRO A 134 9.61 8.05 9.71
C PRO A 134 9.37 7.21 8.45
N HIS A 135 9.62 7.79 7.28
CA HIS A 135 9.60 7.03 6.02
C HIS A 135 10.70 5.95 6.01
N ASN A 136 10.54 4.98 5.11
CA ASN A 136 11.34 3.77 5.05
C ASN A 136 12.85 4.02 5.04
N ILE A 137 13.35 5.05 4.35
CA ILE A 137 14.78 5.38 4.36
C ILE A 137 15.31 5.62 5.78
N GLY A 138 14.56 6.35 6.61
CA GLY A 138 14.90 6.59 8.02
C GLY A 138 14.78 5.32 8.87
N LEU A 139 13.76 4.50 8.60
CA LEU A 139 13.64 3.18 9.25
C LEU A 139 14.79 2.25 8.89
N GLY A 140 15.30 2.34 7.66
CA GLY A 140 16.49 1.66 7.21
C GLY A 140 17.70 2.02 8.05
N VAL A 141 17.95 3.31 8.30
CA VAL A 141 19.06 3.82 9.13
C VAL A 141 19.13 3.14 10.49
N THR A 142 17.98 2.83 11.10
CA THR A 142 17.93 2.18 12.42
C THR A 142 18.58 0.80 12.47
N ARG A 143 18.63 0.08 11.35
CA ARG A 143 19.06 -1.34 11.27
C ARG A 143 18.34 -2.25 12.28
N ASP A 144 17.11 -1.89 12.68
CA ASP A 144 16.28 -2.64 13.62
C ASP A 144 15.01 -3.22 12.95
N PRO A 145 15.08 -4.45 12.42
CA PRO A 145 13.91 -5.17 11.91
C PRO A 145 12.80 -5.34 12.95
N SER A 146 13.14 -5.47 14.25
CA SER A 146 12.13 -5.66 15.29
C SER A 146 11.32 -4.38 15.51
N LEU A 147 11.95 -3.21 15.46
CA LEU A 147 11.26 -1.93 15.44
C LEU A 147 10.32 -1.83 14.24
N VAL A 148 10.79 -2.17 13.04
CA VAL A 148 9.96 -2.14 11.83
C VAL A 148 8.75 -3.09 11.93
N LYS A 149 8.92 -4.27 12.55
CA LYS A 149 7.81 -5.17 12.88
C LYS A 149 6.78 -4.51 13.80
N ARG A 150 7.22 -3.85 14.88
CA ARG A 150 6.34 -3.13 15.82
C ARG A 150 5.60 -1.98 15.13
N ILE A 151 6.27 -1.23 14.26
CA ILE A 151 5.66 -0.18 13.44
C ILE A 151 4.58 -0.77 12.52
N GLY A 152 4.86 -1.89 11.86
CA GLY A 152 3.86 -2.60 11.06
C GLY A 152 2.63 -3.02 11.88
N ALA A 153 2.84 -3.52 13.11
CA ALA A 153 1.75 -3.91 14.00
C ALA A 153 0.91 -2.72 14.48
N ALA A 154 1.55 -1.60 14.83
CA ALA A 154 0.85 -0.38 15.21
C ALA A 154 0.07 0.22 14.02
N THR A 155 0.68 0.23 12.83
CA THR A 155 0.02 0.67 11.58
C THR A 155 -1.21 -0.19 11.29
N ALA A 156 -1.14 -1.51 11.44
CA ALA A 156 -2.29 -2.38 11.22
C ALA A 156 -3.45 -2.07 12.17
N LEU A 157 -3.18 -1.75 13.44
CA LEU A 157 -4.20 -1.34 14.40
C LEU A 157 -4.90 -0.04 13.97
N GLU A 158 -4.15 0.98 13.57
CA GLU A 158 -4.73 2.24 13.12
C GLU A 158 -5.50 2.09 11.80
N VAL A 159 -5.00 1.27 10.87
CA VAL A 159 -5.73 0.98 9.62
C VAL A 159 -7.04 0.26 9.93
N ARG A 160 -7.03 -0.73 10.82
CA ARG A 160 -8.25 -1.42 11.28
C ARG A 160 -9.19 -0.52 12.09
N ALA A 161 -8.68 0.47 12.82
CA ALA A 161 -9.50 1.48 13.51
C ALA A 161 -10.43 2.26 12.56
N THR A 162 -10.07 2.33 11.27
CA THR A 162 -10.87 2.96 10.22
C THR A 162 -11.70 1.96 9.39
N GLY A 163 -11.73 0.70 9.81
CA GLY A 163 -12.44 -0.39 9.15
C GLY A 163 -11.75 -0.97 7.91
N ILE A 164 -10.56 -0.50 7.56
CA ILE A 164 -9.86 -0.90 6.34
C ILE A 164 -9.07 -2.20 6.58
N PRO A 165 -9.22 -3.25 5.74
CA PRO A 165 -8.56 -4.53 5.93
C PRO A 165 -7.27 -4.74 5.13
N PHE A 166 -6.90 -3.83 4.21
CA PHE A 166 -5.78 -4.02 3.28
C PHE A 166 -4.90 -2.78 3.16
N ASN A 167 -3.59 -2.95 3.32
CA ASN A 167 -2.59 -1.89 3.22
C ASN A 167 -1.61 -2.15 2.06
N PHE A 168 -1.38 -1.14 1.22
CA PHE A 168 -0.37 -1.17 0.16
C PHE A 168 1.05 -0.89 0.68
N ALA A 169 1.49 -1.68 1.66
CA ALA A 169 2.83 -1.61 2.26
C ALA A 169 3.33 -3.01 2.63
N PRO A 170 4.66 -3.23 2.71
CA PRO A 170 5.74 -2.25 2.50
C PRO A 170 6.15 -2.05 1.03
N SER A 171 6.64 -0.83 0.73
CA SER A 171 7.56 -0.65 -0.40
C SER A 171 8.90 -1.30 -0.06
N ILE A 172 9.32 -2.26 -0.88
CA ILE A 172 10.56 -3.03 -0.74
C ILE A 172 11.49 -2.80 -1.92
N SER A 173 11.35 -1.63 -2.57
CA SER A 173 12.26 -1.15 -3.59
C SER A 173 13.67 -1.06 -3.01
N VAL A 174 14.66 -1.40 -3.83
CA VAL A 174 16.08 -1.18 -3.53
C VAL A 174 16.51 0.01 -4.37
N CYS A 175 16.47 1.23 -3.81
CA CYS A 175 16.77 2.46 -4.53
C CYS A 175 18.26 2.50 -4.89
N ARG A 176 18.59 2.57 -6.18
CA ARG A 176 19.98 2.58 -6.68
C ARG A 176 20.43 3.96 -7.18
N ASP A 177 19.50 4.92 -7.21
CA ASP A 177 19.75 6.27 -7.65
C ASP A 177 18.88 7.25 -6.84
N PRO A 178 19.47 8.07 -5.96
CA PRO A 178 18.71 8.96 -5.07
C PRO A 178 18.01 10.11 -5.79
N ARG A 179 18.22 10.28 -7.10
CA ARG A 179 17.41 11.19 -7.94
C ARG A 179 15.97 10.70 -8.09
N TRP A 180 15.71 9.43 -7.79
CA TRP A 180 14.36 8.87 -7.82
C TRP A 180 13.48 9.49 -6.76
N GLY A 181 12.37 10.10 -7.19
CA GLY A 181 11.43 10.81 -6.33
C GLY A 181 10.80 9.95 -5.23
N ARG A 182 10.88 8.61 -5.33
CA ARG A 182 10.38 7.67 -4.32
C ARG A 182 11.52 7.00 -3.53
N CYS A 183 12.75 7.48 -3.62
CA CYS A 183 13.88 6.88 -2.91
C CYS A 183 13.68 6.85 -1.39
N TYR A 184 12.92 7.82 -0.82
CA TYR A 184 12.56 7.82 0.60
C TYR A 184 11.64 6.65 1.01
N GLU A 185 10.92 6.03 0.06
CA GLU A 185 10.11 4.83 0.27
C GLU A 185 10.95 3.54 0.25
N SER A 186 12.22 3.60 -0.17
CA SER A 186 13.16 2.49 -0.06
C SER A 186 13.82 2.49 1.31
N PHE A 187 13.95 1.32 1.94
CA PHE A 187 14.70 1.23 3.21
C PHE A 187 16.21 1.43 3.01
N SER A 188 16.76 1.06 1.86
CA SER A 188 18.19 1.19 1.59
C SER A 188 18.52 0.91 0.13
N GLU A 189 19.68 1.38 -0.30
CA GLU A 189 20.32 0.89 -1.52
C GLU A 189 20.90 -0.54 -1.36
N ASP A 190 21.19 -1.00 -0.14
CA ASP A 190 21.68 -2.35 0.12
C ASP A 190 20.50 -3.33 0.25
N PRO A 191 20.42 -4.35 -0.63
CA PRO A 191 19.33 -5.32 -0.59
C PRO A 191 19.24 -6.08 0.74
N ASN A 192 20.34 -6.27 1.49
CA ASN A 192 20.29 -6.98 2.77
C ASN A 192 19.54 -6.22 3.84
N ILE A 193 19.64 -4.88 3.85
CA ILE A 193 18.85 -4.04 4.76
C ILE A 193 17.38 -4.10 4.37
N VAL A 194 17.05 -3.99 3.08
CA VAL A 194 15.67 -4.07 2.60
C VAL A 194 15.05 -5.43 2.95
N ARG A 195 15.80 -6.53 2.77
CA ARG A 195 15.41 -7.89 3.19
C ARG A 195 15.11 -7.96 4.68
N ALA A 196 15.97 -7.41 5.52
CA ALA A 196 15.77 -7.36 6.96
C ALA A 196 14.48 -6.60 7.33
N MET A 197 14.20 -5.47 6.67
CA MET A 197 13.01 -4.64 6.93
C MET A 197 11.69 -5.24 6.41
N THR A 198 11.72 -6.35 5.67
CA THR A 198 10.50 -7.12 5.34
C THR A 198 9.77 -7.65 6.58
N GLU A 199 10.35 -7.53 7.79
CA GLU A 199 9.66 -7.71 9.07
C GLU A 199 8.42 -6.81 9.24
N MET A 200 8.24 -5.75 8.44
CA MET A 200 6.99 -5.00 8.40
C MET A 200 5.79 -5.89 8.03
N ILE A 201 5.98 -6.93 7.19
CA ILE A 201 4.93 -7.84 6.73
C ILE A 201 4.31 -8.64 7.89
N PRO A 202 5.06 -9.40 8.71
CA PRO A 202 4.48 -10.06 9.89
C PRO A 202 4.02 -9.05 10.94
N GLY A 203 4.54 -7.81 10.97
CA GLY A 203 3.94 -6.72 11.74
C GLY A 203 2.50 -6.45 11.33
N LEU A 204 2.29 -6.19 10.03
CA LEU A 204 0.99 -5.87 9.42
C LEU A 204 0.00 -7.05 9.45
N GLN A 205 0.48 -8.25 9.12
CA GLN A 205 -0.35 -9.44 8.93
C GLN A 205 -0.43 -10.36 10.16
N GLY A 206 0.52 -10.26 11.09
CA GLY A 206 0.75 -11.27 12.12
C GLY A 206 1.77 -12.32 11.70
N ASP A 207 2.33 -13.02 12.69
CA ASP A 207 3.34 -14.04 12.47
C ASP A 207 2.76 -15.30 11.83
N ILE A 208 3.40 -15.75 10.75
CA ILE A 208 3.04 -16.99 10.08
C ILE A 208 3.34 -18.20 10.98
N PRO A 209 2.43 -19.19 11.11
CA PRO A 209 2.69 -20.39 11.90
C PRO A 209 3.92 -21.15 11.38
N PHE A 210 4.72 -21.74 12.28
CA PHE A 210 5.99 -22.41 11.95
C PHE A 210 5.85 -23.51 10.87
N HIS A 211 4.73 -24.24 10.87
CA HIS A 211 4.46 -25.31 9.91
C HIS A 211 3.67 -24.86 8.66
N ALA A 212 3.43 -23.56 8.50
CA ALA A 212 2.70 -23.05 7.36
C ALA A 212 3.49 -23.22 6.06
N ARG A 213 2.75 -23.49 4.98
CA ARG A 213 3.35 -23.61 3.65
C ARG A 213 3.82 -22.24 3.15
N LYS A 214 5.12 -22.12 2.84
CA LYS A 214 5.72 -20.94 2.21
C LYS A 214 5.00 -20.56 0.92
N GLY A 215 4.85 -19.25 0.69
CA GLY A 215 4.19 -18.68 -0.49
C GLY A 215 2.67 -18.73 -0.48
N VAL A 216 2.04 -19.27 0.58
CA VAL A 216 0.60 -19.13 0.83
C VAL A 216 0.37 -17.81 1.59
N PRO A 217 -0.61 -16.98 1.19
CA PRO A 217 -0.90 -15.74 1.90
C PRO A 217 -1.34 -16.05 3.33
N PHE A 218 -1.01 -15.17 4.27
CA PHE A 218 -1.39 -15.26 5.66
C PHE A 218 -1.80 -13.89 6.20
N VAL A 219 -2.92 -13.85 6.91
CA VAL A 219 -3.33 -12.72 7.75
C VAL A 219 -3.92 -13.36 9.00
N ALA A 220 -3.39 -13.01 10.16
CA ALA A 220 -3.86 -13.49 11.45
C ALA A 220 -5.17 -12.76 11.82
N ASN A 221 -5.40 -12.58 13.13
CA ASN A 221 -6.55 -11.93 13.74
C ASN A 221 -7.22 -10.87 12.85
N VAL A 222 -8.43 -11.20 12.36
CA VAL A 222 -9.24 -10.39 11.43
C VAL A 222 -9.54 -8.99 11.98
N ASN A 223 -9.54 -8.80 13.29
CA ASN A 223 -9.86 -7.51 13.90
C ASN A 223 -8.66 -6.58 13.96
N THR A 224 -7.43 -7.10 14.09
CA THR A 224 -6.24 -6.28 14.39
C THR A 224 -5.16 -6.30 13.33
N LYS A 225 -5.27 -7.18 12.32
CA LYS A 225 -4.27 -7.35 11.25
C LYS A 225 -4.84 -7.04 9.88
N VAL A 226 -4.00 -6.56 8.99
CA VAL A 226 -4.36 -6.19 7.61
C VAL A 226 -3.60 -7.05 6.62
N ALA A 227 -4.17 -7.27 5.43
CA ALA A 227 -3.39 -7.79 4.31
C ALA A 227 -2.27 -6.80 3.95
N ALA A 228 -1.06 -7.30 3.71
CA ALA A 228 0.08 -6.49 3.27
C ALA A 228 0.31 -6.61 1.75
N CYS A 229 1.11 -5.70 1.21
CA CYS A 229 1.47 -5.64 -0.19
C CYS A 229 2.97 -5.39 -0.36
N ALA A 230 3.70 -6.39 -0.87
CA ALA A 230 5.07 -6.19 -1.29
C ALA A 230 5.08 -5.44 -2.64
N LYS A 231 5.67 -4.24 -2.69
CA LYS A 231 5.68 -3.40 -3.89
C LYS A 231 7.00 -2.68 -4.17
N HIS A 232 7.31 -2.30 -5.41
CA HIS A 232 6.59 -2.64 -6.66
C HIS A 232 7.39 -3.68 -7.46
N PHE A 233 6.74 -4.75 -7.88
CA PHE A 233 7.37 -5.91 -8.53
C PHE A 233 7.64 -5.62 -10.01
N VAL A 234 8.88 -5.62 -10.49
CA VAL A 234 10.15 -5.66 -9.75
C VAL A 234 11.16 -4.76 -10.46
N GLY A 235 12.11 -4.21 -9.70
CA GLY A 235 13.17 -3.36 -10.23
C GLY A 235 12.83 -1.88 -10.22
N ASP A 236 11.70 -1.48 -9.64
CA ASP A 236 11.28 -0.07 -9.51
C ASP A 236 12.38 0.88 -9.00
N GLY A 237 13.20 0.46 -8.04
CA GLY A 237 14.32 1.26 -7.53
C GLY A 237 15.58 1.31 -8.42
N GLY A 238 15.60 0.62 -9.56
CA GLY A 238 16.76 0.49 -10.46
C GLY A 238 16.64 1.25 -11.78
N THR A 239 15.67 2.16 -11.91
CA THR A 239 15.41 2.84 -13.18
C THR A 239 16.56 3.75 -13.60
N VAL A 240 16.77 3.86 -14.92
CA VAL A 240 17.82 4.68 -15.51
C VAL A 240 17.70 6.12 -15.02
N LYS A 241 18.80 6.64 -14.45
CA LYS A 241 18.91 8.00 -13.87
C LYS A 241 17.92 8.28 -12.72
N GLY A 242 17.34 7.24 -12.12
CA GLY A 242 16.30 7.38 -11.10
C GLY A 242 15.01 8.02 -11.64
N ILE A 243 14.75 7.99 -12.95
CA ILE A 243 13.49 8.54 -13.48
C ILE A 243 12.35 7.61 -13.09
N ASP A 244 11.32 8.13 -12.44
CA ASP A 244 10.18 7.34 -11.99
C ASP A 244 9.45 6.67 -13.17
N ALA A 245 8.98 5.43 -12.96
CA ALA A 245 8.32 4.59 -13.98
C ALA A 245 9.12 4.32 -15.28
N ASN A 246 10.40 4.66 -15.33
CA ASN A 246 11.27 4.44 -16.50
C ASN A 246 11.74 2.97 -16.59
N ASP A 247 12.65 2.67 -17.52
CA ASP A 247 13.23 1.35 -17.71
C ASP A 247 14.34 1.06 -16.70
N THR A 248 14.37 -0.19 -16.23
CA THR A 248 15.45 -0.76 -15.43
C THR A 248 16.30 -1.64 -16.33
N ILE A 249 17.51 -1.18 -16.65
CA ILE A 249 18.43 -1.89 -17.55
C ILE A 249 19.42 -2.69 -16.70
N ILE A 250 19.22 -4.00 -16.63
CA ILE A 250 20.00 -4.88 -15.76
C ILE A 250 20.00 -6.32 -16.28
N ASN A 251 21.13 -7.02 -16.15
CA ASN A 251 21.16 -8.45 -16.45
C ASN A 251 20.42 -9.27 -15.38
N PHE A 252 20.09 -10.52 -15.71
CA PHE A 252 19.30 -11.37 -14.81
C PHE A 252 19.99 -11.64 -13.46
N HIS A 253 21.32 -11.77 -13.45
CA HIS A 253 22.09 -11.89 -12.22
C HIS A 253 21.89 -10.67 -11.31
N GLY A 254 22.09 -9.46 -11.83
CA GLY A 254 21.88 -8.22 -11.07
C GLY A 254 20.45 -8.08 -10.56
N LEU A 255 19.45 -8.43 -11.37
CA LEU A 255 18.05 -8.45 -10.93
C LEU A 255 17.84 -9.37 -9.73
N LEU A 256 18.38 -10.58 -9.80
CA LEU A 256 18.24 -11.59 -8.75
C LEU A 256 19.09 -11.31 -7.51
N SER A 257 20.20 -10.60 -7.64
CA SER A 257 21.06 -10.22 -6.52
C SER A 257 20.58 -8.95 -5.80
N ILE A 258 19.90 -8.03 -6.50
CA ILE A 258 19.55 -6.71 -5.95
C ILE A 258 18.04 -6.61 -5.70
N HIS A 259 17.21 -6.71 -6.74
CA HIS A 259 15.80 -6.30 -6.63
C HIS A 259 14.85 -7.45 -6.27
N MET A 260 15.23 -8.70 -6.52
CA MET A 260 14.40 -9.87 -6.23
C MET A 260 14.41 -10.38 -4.78
N PRO A 261 15.55 -10.36 -4.04
CA PRO A 261 15.63 -11.00 -2.72
C PRO A 261 14.58 -10.52 -1.71
N PRO A 262 14.24 -9.22 -1.61
CA PRO A 262 13.17 -8.78 -0.70
C PRO A 262 11.79 -9.37 -1.02
N PHE A 263 11.48 -9.66 -2.30
CA PHE A 263 10.23 -10.32 -2.68
C PHE A 263 10.20 -11.79 -2.24
N LEU A 264 11.32 -12.51 -2.36
CA LEU A 264 11.42 -13.88 -1.86
C LEU A 264 11.17 -13.93 -0.35
N ASP A 265 11.82 -13.06 0.41
CA ASP A 265 11.65 -13.00 1.88
C ASP A 265 10.20 -12.64 2.25
N SER A 266 9.59 -11.70 1.52
CA SER A 266 8.17 -11.33 1.68
C SER A 266 7.21 -12.50 1.44
N ILE A 267 7.46 -13.30 0.39
CA ILE A 267 6.66 -14.49 0.06
C ILE A 267 6.82 -15.59 1.11
N ILE A 268 8.02 -15.77 1.65
CA ILE A 268 8.29 -16.72 2.75
C ILE A 268 7.54 -16.29 4.02
N LYS A 269 7.46 -14.99 4.29
CA LYS A 269 6.69 -14.40 5.41
C LYS A 269 5.17 -14.36 5.17
N GLY A 270 4.69 -14.93 4.06
CA GLY A 270 3.27 -15.07 3.78
C GLY A 270 2.57 -13.80 3.32
N VAL A 271 3.28 -12.86 2.67
CA VAL A 271 2.66 -11.64 2.13
C VAL A 271 1.41 -11.95 1.31
N ALA A 272 0.32 -11.23 1.56
CA ALA A 272 -0.98 -11.51 0.98
C ALA A 272 -1.07 -11.09 -0.50
N THR A 273 -0.41 -9.99 -0.84
CA THR A 273 -0.50 -9.38 -2.17
C THR A 273 0.86 -8.89 -2.66
N VAL A 274 0.98 -8.76 -3.98
CA VAL A 274 2.15 -8.15 -4.65
C VAL A 274 1.63 -7.14 -5.69
N MET A 275 2.13 -5.92 -5.65
CA MET A 275 1.78 -4.89 -6.65
C MET A 275 2.85 -4.82 -7.73
N VAL A 276 2.43 -4.74 -9.00
CA VAL A 276 3.33 -4.65 -10.17
C VAL A 276 3.84 -3.22 -10.35
N ALA A 277 5.13 -3.05 -10.65
CA ALA A 277 5.76 -1.76 -10.90
C ALA A 277 5.33 -1.14 -12.23
N TYR A 278 5.21 0.19 -12.30
CA TYR A 278 5.06 0.89 -13.58
C TYR A 278 6.25 0.74 -14.52
N SER A 279 7.45 0.53 -13.94
CA SER A 279 8.71 0.50 -14.66
C SER A 279 8.73 -0.60 -15.73
N SER A 280 9.63 -0.41 -16.69
CA SER A 280 10.02 -1.49 -17.59
C SER A 280 11.23 -2.22 -17.02
N LEU A 281 11.43 -3.47 -17.46
CA LEU A 281 12.63 -4.24 -17.23
C LEU A 281 13.22 -4.62 -18.59
N ASN A 282 14.38 -4.05 -18.92
CA ASN A 282 15.04 -4.18 -20.22
C ASN A 282 14.06 -3.96 -21.39
N GLY A 283 13.33 -2.86 -21.36
CA GLY A 283 12.36 -2.43 -22.38
C GLY A 283 10.99 -3.10 -22.30
N LYS A 284 10.78 -4.10 -21.43
CA LYS A 284 9.48 -4.78 -21.27
C LYS A 284 8.71 -4.24 -20.08
N LYS A 285 7.53 -3.65 -20.32
CA LYS A 285 6.62 -3.15 -19.28
C LYS A 285 6.27 -4.25 -18.28
N MET A 286 6.46 -4.00 -16.98
CA MET A 286 6.20 -5.01 -15.95
C MET A 286 4.74 -5.46 -15.90
N HIS A 287 3.78 -4.56 -16.15
CA HIS A 287 2.35 -4.91 -16.25
C HIS A 287 2.01 -5.85 -17.42
N ALA A 288 2.85 -5.91 -18.46
CA ALA A 288 2.72 -6.86 -19.58
C ALA A 288 3.76 -8.01 -19.50
N ASN A 289 4.56 -8.08 -18.43
CA ASN A 289 5.69 -9.01 -18.36
C ASN A 289 5.28 -10.38 -17.79
N ARG A 290 4.70 -11.22 -18.66
CA ARG A 290 4.27 -12.58 -18.29
C ARG A 290 5.38 -13.45 -17.71
N ASP A 291 6.60 -13.32 -18.21
CA ASP A 291 7.72 -14.14 -17.77
C ASP A 291 8.09 -13.85 -16.32
N MET A 292 8.02 -12.58 -15.92
CA MET A 292 8.28 -12.18 -14.53
C MET A 292 7.07 -12.40 -13.63
N VAL A 293 5.87 -11.95 -14.03
CA VAL A 293 4.67 -12.03 -13.16
C VAL A 293 4.16 -13.46 -13.03
N THR A 294 3.96 -14.16 -14.14
CA THR A 294 3.51 -15.55 -14.12
C THR A 294 4.68 -16.53 -13.99
N GLY A 295 5.68 -16.43 -14.87
CA GLY A 295 6.80 -17.37 -14.92
C GLY A 295 7.65 -17.36 -13.65
N PHE A 296 7.98 -16.19 -13.13
CA PHE A 296 8.85 -16.05 -11.97
C PHE A 296 8.06 -15.97 -10.66
N LEU A 297 7.27 -14.92 -10.44
CA LEU A 297 6.57 -14.71 -9.17
C LEU A 297 5.59 -15.84 -8.84
N LYS A 298 4.63 -16.13 -9.73
CA LYS A 298 3.62 -17.17 -9.48
C LYS A 298 4.20 -18.59 -9.55
N ASN A 299 5.03 -18.88 -10.56
CA ASN A 299 5.45 -20.25 -10.86
C ASN A 299 6.80 -20.63 -10.23
N LYS A 300 7.81 -19.75 -10.24
CA LYS A 300 9.13 -20.04 -9.63
C LYS A 300 9.12 -19.81 -8.12
N LEU A 301 8.69 -18.63 -7.67
CA LEU A 301 8.59 -18.27 -6.24
C LEU A 301 7.36 -18.88 -5.55
N LYS A 302 6.48 -19.54 -6.31
CA LYS A 302 5.27 -20.23 -5.83
C LYS A 302 4.29 -19.31 -5.09
N PHE A 303 4.29 -18.01 -5.38
CA PHE A 303 3.36 -17.06 -4.78
C PHE A 303 1.89 -17.46 -5.04
N LYS A 304 1.10 -17.59 -3.97
CA LYS A 304 -0.33 -17.99 -4.00
C LYS A 304 -1.28 -16.87 -3.54
N GLY A 305 -0.78 -15.71 -3.15
CA GLY A 305 -1.60 -14.51 -3.01
C GLY A 305 -2.08 -13.99 -4.37
N PHE A 306 -2.66 -12.80 -4.39
CA PHE A 306 -3.07 -12.14 -5.64
C PHE A 306 -2.12 -11.01 -6.03
N VAL A 307 -1.94 -10.84 -7.33
CA VAL A 307 -1.15 -9.78 -7.96
C VAL A 307 -2.09 -8.62 -8.32
N VAL A 308 -1.77 -7.42 -7.88
CA VAL A 308 -2.55 -6.21 -8.18
C VAL A 308 -1.76 -5.27 -9.09
N SER A 309 -2.42 -4.59 -10.01
CA SER A 309 -1.77 -3.52 -10.76
C SER A 309 -1.52 -2.31 -9.84
N ASP A 310 -0.50 -1.52 -10.14
CA ASP A 310 -0.48 -0.11 -9.70
C ASP A 310 -1.62 0.69 -10.38
N TRP A 311 -1.85 1.91 -9.90
CA TRP A 311 -2.90 2.84 -10.30
C TRP A 311 -2.84 3.24 -11.80
N LYS A 312 -3.84 2.86 -12.59
CA LYS A 312 -3.78 2.97 -14.07
C LYS A 312 -2.55 2.27 -14.66
N GLY A 313 -2.06 1.23 -14.00
CA GLY A 313 -0.83 0.57 -14.42
C GLY A 313 -0.93 -0.10 -15.78
N ILE A 314 -2.10 -0.68 -16.10
CA ILE A 314 -2.33 -1.28 -17.42
C ILE A 314 -2.46 -0.21 -18.52
N ASP A 315 -3.00 0.96 -18.22
CA ASP A 315 -3.10 2.09 -19.15
C ASP A 315 -1.72 2.53 -19.66
N ARG A 316 -0.70 2.44 -18.81
CA ARG A 316 0.69 2.82 -19.09
C ARG A 316 1.52 1.72 -19.78
N ILE A 317 0.88 0.63 -20.18
CA ILE A 317 1.50 -0.40 -21.03
C ILE A 317 1.82 0.20 -22.41
N THR A 318 0.91 0.98 -22.98
CA THR A 318 1.09 1.62 -24.28
C THR A 318 1.77 2.99 -24.14
N ASP A 319 2.36 3.45 -25.25
CA ASP A 319 2.89 4.81 -25.39
C ASP A 319 2.27 5.48 -26.63
N PRO A 320 1.55 6.61 -26.50
CA PRO A 320 1.12 7.23 -25.25
C PRO A 320 0.19 6.28 -24.43
N PRO A 321 0.03 6.53 -23.12
CA PRO A 321 -0.89 5.75 -22.29
C PRO A 321 -2.30 5.70 -22.89
N ARG A 322 -2.95 4.53 -22.80
CA ARG A 322 -4.29 4.24 -23.34
C ARG A 322 -4.45 4.32 -24.86
N SER A 323 -3.38 4.39 -25.66
CA SER A 323 -3.48 4.40 -27.12
C SER A 323 -4.14 3.14 -27.70
N ASN A 324 -4.09 2.02 -26.96
CA ASN A 324 -4.88 0.82 -27.22
C ASN A 324 -5.28 0.16 -25.90
N TYR A 325 -6.39 0.61 -25.29
CA TYR A 325 -6.81 0.14 -23.98
C TYR A 325 -7.25 -1.34 -23.99
N SER A 326 -7.88 -1.82 -25.07
CA SER A 326 -8.24 -3.23 -25.21
C SER A 326 -6.98 -4.12 -25.13
N TYR A 327 -5.90 -3.73 -25.82
CA TYR A 327 -4.60 -4.39 -25.68
C TYR A 327 -4.03 -4.29 -24.26
N SER A 328 -4.17 -3.15 -23.58
CA SER A 328 -3.76 -3.01 -22.18
C SER A 328 -4.49 -4.00 -21.25
N VAL A 329 -5.79 -4.21 -21.44
CA VAL A 329 -6.59 -5.21 -20.71
C VAL A 329 -6.07 -6.62 -21.02
N GLU A 330 -5.88 -6.93 -22.31
CA GLU A 330 -5.39 -8.23 -22.77
C GLU A 330 -4.01 -8.55 -22.17
N ALA A 331 -3.04 -7.69 -22.43
CA ALA A 331 -1.65 -7.85 -22.00
C ALA A 331 -1.53 -7.88 -20.48
N GLY A 332 -2.27 -7.01 -19.77
CA GLY A 332 -2.28 -6.95 -18.31
C GLY A 332 -2.82 -8.24 -17.68
N VAL A 333 -3.97 -8.74 -18.15
CA VAL A 333 -4.59 -9.94 -17.59
C VAL A 333 -3.79 -11.20 -17.99
N LEU A 334 -3.30 -11.30 -19.23
CA LEU A 334 -2.49 -12.43 -19.69
C LEU A 334 -1.09 -12.47 -19.07
N SER A 335 -0.54 -11.34 -18.62
CA SER A 335 0.75 -11.32 -17.91
C SER A 335 0.68 -12.05 -16.57
N GLY A 336 -0.49 -12.04 -15.92
CA GLY A 336 -0.67 -12.66 -14.62
C GLY A 336 -1.29 -11.74 -13.56
N ILE A 337 -1.69 -10.51 -13.88
CA ILE A 337 -2.38 -9.63 -12.93
C ILE A 337 -3.73 -10.23 -12.54
N ASP A 338 -4.06 -10.20 -11.25
CA ASP A 338 -5.28 -10.79 -10.70
C ASP A 338 -6.35 -9.74 -10.40
N MET A 339 -5.93 -8.54 -10.00
CA MET A 339 -6.81 -7.41 -9.69
C MET A 339 -6.27 -6.13 -10.35
N VAL A 340 -7.14 -5.35 -10.98
CA VAL A 340 -6.76 -4.12 -11.68
C VAL A 340 -7.29 -2.91 -10.92
N MET A 341 -6.39 -1.98 -10.61
CA MET A 341 -6.65 -0.73 -9.87
C MET A 341 -7.07 0.38 -10.83
N LEU A 342 -8.37 0.70 -10.81
CA LEU A 342 -9.06 1.53 -11.79
C LEU A 342 -9.67 2.75 -11.11
N PRO A 343 -9.01 3.92 -11.20
CA PRO A 343 -9.51 5.13 -10.53
C PRO A 343 -10.60 5.89 -11.29
N GLU A 344 -10.85 5.49 -12.54
CA GLU A 344 -11.87 6.01 -13.44
C GLU A 344 -12.22 4.91 -14.44
N ASN A 345 -13.32 5.08 -15.19
CA ASN A 345 -13.69 4.24 -16.34
C ASN A 345 -13.67 2.72 -16.10
N PHE A 346 -13.97 2.26 -14.88
CA PHE A 346 -13.95 0.83 -14.56
C PHE A 346 -14.95 -0.01 -15.38
N THR A 347 -16.03 0.60 -15.90
CA THR A 347 -16.99 -0.08 -16.77
C THR A 347 -16.37 -0.48 -18.10
N GLU A 348 -15.51 0.35 -18.68
CA GLU A 348 -14.77 0.03 -19.91
C GLU A 348 -13.88 -1.21 -19.71
N PHE A 349 -13.18 -1.30 -18.56
CA PHE A 349 -12.43 -2.50 -18.20
C PHE A 349 -13.30 -3.75 -18.12
N ILE A 350 -14.46 -3.65 -17.47
CA ILE A 350 -15.40 -4.78 -17.33
C ILE A 350 -15.91 -5.21 -18.70
N ASP A 351 -16.29 -4.27 -19.56
CA ASP A 351 -16.84 -4.53 -20.89
C ASP A 351 -15.78 -5.17 -21.80
N ASP A 352 -14.57 -4.61 -21.86
CA ASP A 352 -13.45 -5.13 -22.64
C ASP A 352 -13.05 -6.54 -22.18
N LEU A 353 -12.89 -6.75 -20.87
CA LEU A 353 -12.51 -8.06 -20.34
C LEU A 353 -13.62 -9.09 -20.60
N THR A 354 -14.89 -8.70 -20.47
CA THR A 354 -16.03 -9.57 -20.79
C THR A 354 -16.01 -9.96 -22.26
N PHE A 355 -15.81 -8.99 -23.15
CA PHE A 355 -15.71 -9.21 -24.60
C PHE A 355 -14.56 -10.16 -24.93
N GLN A 356 -13.36 -9.91 -24.40
CA GLN A 356 -12.18 -10.73 -24.67
C GLN A 356 -12.32 -12.16 -24.18
N VAL A 357 -12.99 -12.38 -23.03
CA VAL A 357 -13.26 -13.75 -22.55
C VAL A 357 -14.32 -14.44 -23.40
N LYS A 358 -15.41 -13.76 -23.76
CA LYS A 358 -16.47 -14.34 -24.61
C LYS A 358 -15.98 -14.71 -26.01
N ASN A 359 -14.96 -14.00 -26.52
CA ASN A 359 -14.33 -14.28 -27.81
C ASN A 359 -13.08 -15.17 -27.71
N ASN A 360 -12.83 -15.79 -26.56
CA ASN A 360 -11.67 -16.68 -26.32
C ASN A 360 -10.29 -16.04 -26.52
N ILE A 361 -10.18 -14.71 -26.49
CA ILE A 361 -8.91 -13.98 -26.50
C ILE A 361 -8.20 -14.20 -25.15
N ILE A 362 -8.96 -14.03 -24.05
CA ILE A 362 -8.50 -14.41 -22.71
C ILE A 362 -9.19 -15.72 -22.32
N PRO A 363 -8.43 -16.79 -22.00
CA PRO A 363 -9.04 -18.05 -21.62
C PRO A 363 -9.68 -17.94 -20.23
N MET A 364 -10.85 -18.58 -20.05
CA MET A 364 -11.56 -18.63 -18.76
C MET A 364 -10.70 -19.14 -17.60
N SER A 365 -9.72 -20.01 -17.89
CA SER A 365 -8.75 -20.51 -16.91
C SER A 365 -7.89 -19.40 -16.28
N ARG A 366 -7.61 -18.31 -17.02
CA ARG A 366 -6.89 -17.13 -16.51
C ARG A 366 -7.74 -16.37 -15.52
N ILE A 367 -9.00 -16.12 -15.86
CA ILE A 367 -9.98 -15.49 -14.97
C ILE A 367 -10.16 -16.34 -13.70
N ASP A 368 -10.28 -17.66 -13.84
CA ASP A 368 -10.39 -18.56 -12.70
C ASP A 368 -9.13 -18.56 -11.80
N ASP A 369 -7.92 -18.44 -12.35
CA ASP A 369 -6.70 -18.25 -11.55
C ASP A 369 -6.76 -16.95 -10.75
N ALA A 370 -7.13 -15.83 -11.39
CA ALA A 370 -7.23 -14.53 -10.73
C ALA A 370 -8.20 -14.56 -9.55
N VAL A 371 -9.44 -14.97 -9.82
CA VAL A 371 -10.50 -14.98 -8.81
C VAL A 371 -10.17 -15.96 -7.68
N ARG A 372 -9.61 -17.14 -7.98
CA ARG A 372 -9.17 -18.09 -6.93
C ARG A 372 -8.15 -17.47 -5.97
N ARG A 373 -7.24 -16.62 -6.46
CA ARG A 373 -6.23 -15.94 -5.65
C ARG A 373 -6.84 -14.82 -4.80
N ILE A 374 -7.73 -14.04 -5.38
CA ILE A 374 -8.47 -12.98 -4.68
C ILE A 374 -9.31 -13.58 -3.55
N LEU A 375 -10.12 -14.59 -3.86
CA LEU A 375 -10.94 -15.29 -2.87
C LEU A 375 -10.09 -15.94 -1.79
N ARG A 376 -8.93 -16.52 -2.13
CA ARG A 376 -8.01 -17.10 -1.13
C ARG A 376 -7.61 -16.06 -0.09
N VAL A 377 -7.21 -14.86 -0.50
CA VAL A 377 -6.82 -13.80 0.45
C VAL A 377 -8.02 -13.38 1.30
N LYS A 378 -9.18 -13.16 0.68
CA LYS A 378 -10.41 -12.78 1.40
C LYS A 378 -10.83 -13.81 2.46
N PHE A 379 -10.78 -15.11 2.14
CA PHE A 379 -11.08 -16.16 3.12
C PHE A 379 -10.00 -16.26 4.20
N VAL A 380 -8.72 -16.24 3.83
CA VAL A 380 -7.60 -16.40 4.79
C VAL A 380 -7.64 -15.29 5.84
N MET A 381 -7.97 -14.06 5.44
CA MET A 381 -8.04 -12.93 6.36
C MET A 381 -9.35 -12.82 7.15
N GLY A 382 -10.24 -13.82 7.05
CA GLY A 382 -11.50 -13.87 7.80
C GLY A 382 -12.58 -12.91 7.30
N LEU A 383 -12.46 -12.38 6.09
CA LEU A 383 -13.36 -11.33 5.60
C LEU A 383 -14.79 -11.84 5.34
N PHE A 384 -14.96 -13.14 5.11
CA PHE A 384 -16.28 -13.76 4.99
C PHE A 384 -16.98 -13.93 6.35
N GLU A 385 -16.20 -14.08 7.42
CA GLU A 385 -16.71 -14.22 8.79
C GLU A 385 -16.98 -12.86 9.42
N THR A 386 -16.08 -11.90 9.23
CA THR A 386 -16.18 -10.55 9.78
C THR A 386 -16.07 -9.52 8.64
N PRO A 387 -17.11 -9.38 7.79
CA PRO A 387 -17.07 -8.45 6.66
C PRO A 387 -17.19 -6.98 7.08
N MET A 388 -17.87 -6.71 8.19
CA MET A 388 -18.16 -5.36 8.69
C MET A 388 -17.15 -4.96 9.75
N ALA A 389 -16.72 -3.71 9.73
CA ALA A 389 -15.93 -3.13 10.81
C ALA A 389 -16.83 -2.69 11.97
N ASP A 390 -16.29 -2.75 13.19
CA ASP A 390 -16.90 -2.19 14.39
C ASP A 390 -16.09 -1.02 14.94
N LEU A 391 -16.59 -0.40 16.01
CA LEU A 391 -15.98 0.78 16.62
C LEU A 391 -14.99 0.45 17.75
N SER A 392 -14.66 -0.82 17.99
CA SER A 392 -13.82 -1.23 19.14
C SER A 392 -12.39 -0.70 19.08
N LEU A 393 -11.89 -0.38 17.88
CA LEU A 393 -10.53 0.07 17.65
C LEU A 393 -10.39 1.56 17.35
N VAL A 394 -11.49 2.35 17.28
CA VAL A 394 -11.42 3.78 16.91
C VAL A 394 -10.47 4.58 17.80
N ASN A 395 -10.37 4.22 19.09
CA ASN A 395 -9.47 4.84 20.07
C ASN A 395 -7.99 4.46 19.88
N GLN A 396 -7.65 3.56 18.96
CA GLN A 396 -6.26 3.23 18.62
C GLN A 396 -5.64 4.27 17.71
N LEU A 397 -6.44 4.99 16.90
CA LEU A 397 -5.98 6.01 15.97
C LEU A 397 -5.28 7.16 16.74
N GLY A 398 -3.97 7.32 16.54
CA GLY A 398 -3.20 8.34 17.24
C GLY A 398 -3.09 8.10 18.75
N SER A 399 -3.21 6.85 19.21
CA SER A 399 -3.12 6.54 20.65
C SER A 399 -1.73 6.82 21.21
N GLN A 400 -1.66 7.23 22.48
CA GLN A 400 -0.38 7.60 23.11
C GLN A 400 0.64 6.44 23.16
N VAL A 401 0.14 5.20 23.27
CA VAL A 401 0.99 3.99 23.23
C VAL A 401 1.69 3.87 21.87
N ILE A 402 0.98 4.15 20.78
CA ILE A 402 1.53 4.13 19.42
C ILE A 402 2.43 5.35 19.19
N ILE A 403 2.04 6.53 19.67
CA ILE A 403 2.88 7.74 19.61
C ILE A 403 4.22 7.51 20.33
N HIS A 404 4.23 6.78 21.43
CA HIS A 404 5.47 6.46 22.14
C HIS A 404 6.42 5.57 21.31
N LEU A 405 5.93 4.79 20.34
CA LEU A 405 6.80 4.08 19.39
C LEU A 405 7.51 5.04 18.41
N ILE A 406 6.96 6.24 18.17
CA ILE A 406 7.59 7.25 17.31
C ILE A 406 8.94 7.67 17.91
N THR A 407 9.02 7.91 19.22
CA THR A 407 10.26 8.35 19.87
C THR A 407 11.37 7.29 19.77
N PHE A 408 11.01 6.01 19.82
CA PHE A 408 11.92 4.89 19.57
C PHE A 408 12.31 4.72 18.10
N SER A 409 11.64 5.41 17.17
CA SER A 409 11.98 5.40 15.74
C SER A 409 12.78 6.63 15.30
N ILE A 410 12.49 7.82 15.85
CA ILE A 410 13.14 9.09 15.45
C ILE A 410 14.61 9.10 15.87
N ASN A 411 14.90 8.83 17.15
CA ASN A 411 16.27 8.93 17.66
C ASN A 411 17.24 7.98 16.92
N PRO A 412 16.91 6.69 16.70
CA PRO A 412 17.79 5.78 15.95
C PRO A 412 17.81 6.03 14.44
N SER A 413 16.82 6.75 13.89
CA SER A 413 16.81 7.14 12.47
C SER A 413 17.68 8.37 12.17
N THR A 414 18.20 9.02 13.21
CA THR A 414 19.07 10.19 13.06
C THR A 414 20.49 9.76 12.72
N PHE A 415 21.06 10.30 11.65
CA PHE A 415 22.47 10.09 11.28
C PHE A 415 23.27 11.38 11.49
N LEU A 416 24.32 11.31 12.32
CA LEU A 416 25.18 12.46 12.62
C LEU A 416 26.37 12.48 11.63
N PHE A 417 26.34 13.41 10.68
CA PHE A 417 27.33 13.49 9.59
C PHE A 417 28.68 14.13 10.01
N GLY A 418 28.73 14.80 11.16
CA GLY A 418 29.96 15.38 11.69
C GLY A 418 29.74 16.11 13.02
N ILE A 419 30.76 16.09 13.88
CA ILE A 419 30.82 16.85 15.14
C ILE A 419 31.90 17.92 14.95
N ILE A 420 31.50 19.18 14.76
CA ILE A 420 32.46 20.30 14.63
C ILE A 420 32.93 20.75 16.04
N THR A 421 32.15 20.50 17.09
CA THR A 421 32.53 20.71 18.50
C THR A 421 31.89 19.66 19.41
N SER A 422 32.68 19.12 20.34
CA SER A 422 32.26 18.04 21.24
C SER A 422 31.44 18.56 22.42
N THR A 423 30.13 18.73 22.25
CA THR A 423 29.20 18.73 23.39
C THR A 423 27.79 18.44 22.90
N PRO A 424 27.05 17.47 23.48
CA PRO A 424 25.61 17.56 23.51
C PRO A 424 25.26 18.91 24.16
N LEU A 425 24.28 19.65 23.64
CA LEU A 425 23.75 20.86 24.29
C LEU A 425 23.41 20.52 25.74
N LYS A 426 24.27 20.94 26.68
CA LYS A 426 23.98 20.86 28.13
C LYS A 426 22.88 21.86 28.41
N PHE A 427 21.64 21.39 28.53
CA PHE A 427 20.59 22.19 29.14
C PHE A 427 20.86 22.27 30.65
N GLY A 428 21.50 23.36 31.09
CA GLY A 428 21.57 23.71 32.49
C GLY A 428 20.18 24.13 32.99
N LEU A 429 19.67 23.48 34.03
CA LEU A 429 18.51 23.96 34.78
C LEU A 429 18.82 25.36 35.34
N ILE A 430 18.27 26.41 34.70
CA ILE A 430 18.25 27.75 35.30
C ILE A 430 17.04 27.82 36.23
N THR A 431 17.20 27.32 37.45
CA THR A 431 16.28 27.53 38.58
C THR A 431 16.75 28.71 39.42
N LYS A 432 16.62 29.94 38.91
CA LYS A 432 16.44 31.19 39.67
C LYS A 432 16.56 32.40 38.74
N TYR A 433 15.45 33.07 38.48
CA TYR A 433 15.21 34.48 38.84
C TYR A 433 13.91 34.92 38.18
N ARG A 434 12.87 35.09 39.01
CA ARG A 434 11.71 35.89 38.66
C ARG A 434 12.17 37.35 38.54
N SER A 435 11.79 37.96 37.43
CA SER A 435 11.49 39.38 37.21
C SER A 435 12.41 40.12 36.22
N ARG A 436 11.72 40.68 35.22
CA ARG A 436 12.02 41.90 34.47
C ARG A 436 13.17 41.91 33.44
N ILE A 437 12.72 42.10 32.21
CA ILE A 437 13.30 42.84 31.07
C ILE A 437 13.57 41.95 29.86
N TRP A 438 12.67 42.08 28.90
CA TRP A 438 12.87 41.79 27.48
C TRP A 438 14.06 42.59 26.96
N LYS A 439 15.09 41.91 26.44
CA LYS A 439 15.99 42.42 25.40
C LYS A 439 16.58 41.23 24.64
N THR A 440 16.29 41.20 23.35
CA THR A 440 16.92 40.41 22.31
C THR A 440 18.45 40.54 22.43
N ALA A 441 19.14 39.43 22.68
CA ALA A 441 20.59 39.35 22.59
C ALA A 441 20.95 38.52 21.35
N ILE A 442 21.13 39.21 20.22
CA ILE A 442 21.93 38.71 19.10
C ILE A 442 23.39 38.94 19.53
N THR A 443 24.16 37.87 19.70
CA THR A 443 25.62 37.95 19.83
C THR A 443 26.24 37.74 18.45
N PRO A 444 27.23 38.55 18.01
CA PRO A 444 27.82 38.40 16.69
C PRO A 444 28.79 37.21 16.69
N ILE A 445 28.52 36.22 15.83
CA ILE A 445 29.51 35.23 15.42
C ILE A 445 30.25 35.83 14.20
N ASP A 446 31.58 35.77 14.26
CA ASP A 446 32.54 36.33 13.31
C ASP A 446 32.13 36.12 11.85
N SER A 447 31.88 37.23 11.16
CA SER A 447 31.22 37.32 9.87
C SER A 447 32.22 37.26 8.72
N LYS A 448 32.72 36.05 8.37
CA LYS A 448 33.46 35.86 7.10
C LYS A 448 33.19 34.55 6.34
N LEU A 449 32.20 33.74 6.73
CA LEU A 449 31.98 32.43 6.09
C LEU A 449 30.53 32.07 5.71
N PHE A 450 29.53 32.91 5.95
CA PHE A 450 28.14 32.54 5.65
C PHE A 450 27.30 33.73 5.17
N GLU A 451 27.37 34.04 3.88
CA GLU A 451 26.48 35.04 3.25
C GLU A 451 25.17 34.45 2.71
N ASN A 452 24.89 33.15 2.81
CA ASN A 452 23.67 32.54 2.24
C ASN A 452 23.02 31.44 3.11
N LEU A 453 22.85 31.68 4.43
CA LEU A 453 22.08 30.79 5.30
C LEU A 453 20.81 31.47 5.82
N LEU A 454 19.64 31.00 5.39
CA LEU A 454 18.37 31.32 6.04
C LEU A 454 18.03 30.21 7.02
N ILE A 455 18.13 30.48 8.32
CA ILE A 455 17.73 29.56 9.39
C ILE A 455 16.30 29.95 9.82
N ILE A 456 15.33 29.10 9.52
CA ILE A 456 13.95 29.27 10.01
C ILE A 456 13.76 28.42 11.26
N PHE A 457 13.46 29.08 12.38
CA PHE A 457 13.04 28.41 13.61
C PHE A 457 11.50 28.35 13.63
N GLN A 458 10.92 27.15 13.62
CA GLN A 458 9.52 26.97 14.01
C GLN A 458 9.43 26.41 15.44
N PRO A 459 8.83 27.15 16.40
CA PRO A 459 8.56 26.61 17.71
C PRO A 459 7.32 25.71 17.67
N ILE A 460 7.46 24.48 18.18
CA ILE A 460 6.33 23.62 18.53
C ILE A 460 6.14 23.74 20.05
N TYR A 461 5.00 24.26 20.49
CA TYR A 461 4.67 24.40 21.90
C TYR A 461 4.06 23.09 22.44
N TYR A 462 4.64 22.52 23.49
CA TYR A 462 4.09 21.42 24.28
C TYR A 462 3.49 21.97 25.57
N ILE A 463 2.25 21.59 25.90
CA ILE A 463 1.65 21.82 27.24
C ILE A 463 1.63 20.48 27.96
N SER A 464 2.66 20.24 28.79
CA SER A 464 2.68 19.35 29.96
C SER A 464 4.14 18.98 30.28
N GLY A 465 4.78 19.76 31.15
CA GLY A 465 5.94 19.34 31.95
C GLY A 465 7.23 19.01 31.22
N ASP A 466 8.07 20.04 31.06
CA ASP A 466 9.54 19.99 31.16
C ASP A 466 10.40 19.26 30.11
N ILE A 467 10.08 19.34 28.81
CA ILE A 467 11.10 19.22 27.74
C ILE A 467 10.74 20.15 26.55
N ILE A 468 11.68 21.03 26.17
CA ILE A 468 11.63 21.79 24.89
C ILE A 468 12.72 21.21 23.98
N ILE A 469 12.35 20.66 22.83
CA ILE A 469 13.30 20.26 21.78
C ILE A 469 13.14 21.23 20.60
N MET A 470 14.20 21.99 20.30
CA MET A 470 14.27 22.79 19.07
C MET A 470 15.06 22.02 18.01
N TYR A 471 14.46 21.81 16.85
CA TYR A 471 15.15 21.28 15.67
C TYR A 471 15.52 22.43 14.73
N ALA A 472 16.71 22.34 14.11
CA ALA A 472 17.12 23.21 13.03
C ALA A 472 17.09 22.43 11.71
N TRP A 473 16.47 23.02 10.68
CA TRP A 473 16.57 22.55 9.30
C TRP A 473 17.60 23.40 8.56
N VAL A 474 18.54 22.77 7.85
CA VAL A 474 19.44 23.48 6.93
C VAL A 474 18.89 23.30 5.52
N LEU A 475 18.30 24.36 4.98
CA LEU A 475 17.96 24.45 3.57
C LEU A 475 19.06 25.24 2.85
N HIS A 476 19.64 24.65 1.81
CA HIS A 476 20.44 25.40 0.84
C HIS A 476 19.46 26.04 -0.16
N ALA A 477 19.29 27.36 -0.08
CA ALA A 477 18.61 28.13 -1.11
C ALA A 477 19.66 28.84 -1.97
N GLN A 478 19.67 28.59 -3.28
CA GLN A 478 20.36 29.47 -4.22
C GLN A 478 19.50 30.73 -4.41
N SER A 479 20.13 31.90 -4.26
CA SER A 479 19.52 33.22 -4.41
C SER A 479 18.88 33.42 -5.79
N PRO A 480 17.63 33.90 -5.91
CA PRO A 480 17.10 34.45 -7.14
C PRO A 480 17.64 35.87 -7.36
N GLN A 481 18.10 36.17 -8.58
CA GLN A 481 18.41 37.54 -9.01
C GLN A 481 17.19 38.47 -8.80
N LYS A 482 17.45 39.65 -8.23
CA LYS A 482 16.49 40.76 -8.11
C LYS A 482 15.96 41.15 -9.49
N ASN A 483 14.64 41.08 -9.67
CA ASN A 483 13.93 41.91 -10.64
C ASN A 483 12.89 42.75 -9.88
N ASP A 484 13.04 44.06 -9.99
CA ASP A 484 12.10 45.07 -9.50
C ASP A 484 10.80 45.02 -10.30
N TYR A 485 9.65 44.84 -9.64
CA TYR A 485 8.37 45.34 -10.15
C TYR A 485 7.42 45.68 -8.99
N SER A 486 7.05 46.95 -8.92
CA SER A 486 5.97 47.55 -8.13
C SER A 486 4.60 47.26 -8.73
N GLY A 487 3.60 46.87 -7.93
CA GLY A 487 2.20 46.82 -8.35
C GLY A 487 1.24 46.31 -7.27
N GLU A 488 0.17 47.07 -7.00
CA GLU A 488 -0.91 46.79 -6.06
C GLU A 488 -1.96 45.77 -6.58
N ALA A 489 -2.62 45.12 -5.61
CA ALA A 489 -4.00 44.57 -5.58
C ALA A 489 -4.47 43.51 -6.61
N GLY A 490 -5.09 42.42 -6.09
CA GLY A 490 -6.12 41.65 -6.80
C GLY A 490 -6.05 40.12 -6.63
N GLU A 491 -7.18 39.52 -6.25
CA GLU A 491 -7.53 38.08 -6.21
C GLU A 491 -6.78 37.13 -7.18
N GLN A 492 -6.51 35.88 -6.76
CA GLN A 492 -6.71 34.67 -7.62
C GLN A 492 -6.52 33.29 -6.94
N ARG A 493 -7.56 32.46 -7.12
CA ARG A 493 -7.72 31.02 -7.45
C ARG A 493 -6.58 29.97 -7.24
N PRO A 494 -6.92 28.67 -7.05
CA PRO A 494 -5.97 27.61 -6.75
C PRO A 494 -5.19 27.12 -7.98
N ILE A 495 -3.88 26.93 -7.80
CA ILE A 495 -2.92 26.53 -8.84
C ILE A 495 -2.85 24.99 -8.93
N THR A 496 -3.09 24.47 -10.13
CA THR A 496 -2.82 23.11 -10.59
C THR A 496 -1.35 22.98 -11.01
N MET A 497 -0.66 21.88 -10.63
CA MET A 497 0.73 21.64 -11.07
C MET A 497 0.77 21.03 -12.48
N GLY A 498 1.21 21.84 -13.44
CA GLY A 498 1.64 21.41 -14.77
C GLY A 498 3.17 21.46 -14.90
N SER A 499 3.70 20.54 -15.70
CA SER A 499 5.11 20.30 -16.01
C SER A 499 5.68 21.24 -17.09
N TYR A 500 6.82 21.89 -16.83
CA TYR A 500 7.81 22.45 -17.79
C TYR A 500 9.11 22.68 -16.97
N GLY A 501 10.37 22.54 -17.38
CA GLY A 501 11.07 22.28 -18.65
C GLY A 501 12.48 22.91 -18.52
N ASN A 502 13.56 22.13 -18.76
CA ASN A 502 14.97 22.47 -19.04
C ASN A 502 15.78 23.50 -18.20
N PHE A 503 16.96 23.07 -17.70
CA PHE A 503 18.12 23.94 -17.40
C PHE A 503 19.46 23.25 -17.77
N PRO A 504 20.54 24.01 -18.05
CA PRO A 504 21.68 23.61 -18.88
C PRO A 504 22.86 22.95 -18.12
N ASP A 505 23.76 22.41 -18.93
CA ASP A 505 25.01 21.68 -18.65
C ASP A 505 25.99 22.45 -17.74
N CYS A 506 26.47 21.81 -16.66
CA CYS A 506 27.57 22.30 -15.82
C CYS A 506 28.62 21.19 -15.65
N ARG A 507 29.70 21.28 -16.42
CA ARG A 507 30.94 20.51 -16.24
C ARG A 507 31.72 21.05 -15.04
N GLY A 508 32.31 20.14 -14.27
CA GLY A 508 33.46 20.42 -13.43
C GLY A 508 33.21 20.41 -11.93
N ILE A 509 33.19 19.22 -11.32
CA ILE A 509 33.59 19.05 -9.91
C ILE A 509 34.45 17.78 -9.80
N SER A 510 35.68 17.97 -9.37
CA SER A 510 36.69 16.94 -9.08
C SER A 510 36.37 16.23 -7.77
N ILE A 511 36.48 14.90 -7.77
CA ILE A 511 36.27 14.03 -6.61
C ILE A 511 37.55 14.02 -5.76
N ILE A 512 37.50 14.58 -4.55
CA ILE A 512 38.52 14.35 -3.51
C ILE A 512 38.10 13.10 -2.74
N ARG A 513 38.88 12.01 -2.87
CA ARG A 513 38.74 10.78 -2.07
C ARG A 513 39.42 10.96 -0.71
N PRO A 514 38.78 10.65 0.43
CA PRO A 514 39.50 10.54 1.69
C PRO A 514 40.17 9.16 1.82
N ASN A 515 41.46 9.18 2.16
CA ASN A 515 42.25 8.02 2.54
C ASN A 515 41.65 7.32 3.78
N LEU A 516 41.35 6.03 3.65
CA LEU A 516 41.07 5.14 4.77
C LEU A 516 42.39 4.69 5.40
N GLY A 517 42.80 5.39 6.46
CA GLY A 517 43.82 4.91 7.38
C GLY A 517 43.24 3.84 8.30
N ARG A 518 43.92 2.70 8.39
CA ARG A 518 43.68 1.62 9.35
C ARG A 518 43.70 2.14 10.78
N TYR A 519 42.71 1.77 11.60
CA TYR A 519 42.86 1.16 12.93
C TYR A 519 41.60 0.38 13.28
#